data_AF-A0A0N4TCQ1-F1
#
_entry.id   AF-A0A0N4TCQ1-F1
#
_cell.length_a   1.000
_cell.length_b   1.000
_cell.length_c   1.000
_cell.angle_alpha   90.00
_cell.angle_beta   90.00
_cell.angle_gamma   90.00
#
_symmetry.space_group_name_H-M   'P 1'
#
loop_
_entity.id
_entity.type
_entity.pdbx_description
1 polymer ?
#
loop_
_entity_poly.entity_id
_entity_poly.type
_entity_poly.pdbx_seq_one_letter_code
_entity_poly.pdbx_strand_id
1 'polypeptide(L)'
;MDTYFGDFQGATMWNSNVPVSEDCLYLNLVVPGQINRNARLPVMVWIYGGGFWSGCISLDVYDPKIITRLNVIFVAMNYRVSVFGFLYMGREEAPGNMGLWDQLLALKWVCRIIYYLIT
;
A
#
# COMPACT_ATOMS: atom_id res chain seq x y z
N MET A 1 5.73 14.38 11.10
CA MET A 1 6.78 13.50 11.65
C MET A 1 6.58 13.50 13.15
N ASP A 2 6.40 12.34 13.77
CA ASP A 2 6.33 12.21 15.22
C ASP A 2 7.70 12.57 15.81
N THR A 3 7.69 13.63 16.62
CA THR A 3 8.84 14.12 17.38
C THR A 3 8.54 14.16 18.89
N TYR A 4 7.37 13.64 19.32
CA TYR A 4 6.92 13.73 20.71
C TYR A 4 7.82 12.92 21.66
N PHE A 5 8.39 11.82 21.17
CA PHE A 5 9.27 10.93 21.94
C PHE A 5 10.74 11.00 21.47
N GLY A 6 11.14 12.09 20.80
CA GLY A 6 12.47 12.22 20.21
C GLY A 6 12.77 11.08 19.22
N ASP A 7 13.98 10.53 19.28
CA ASP A 7 14.46 9.48 18.36
C ASP A 7 14.12 8.05 18.82
N PHE A 8 13.16 7.89 19.73
CA PHE A 8 12.72 6.55 20.13
C PHE A 8 12.17 5.78 18.94
N GLN A 9 12.81 4.66 18.60
CA GLN A 9 12.50 3.88 17.39
C GLN A 9 11.04 3.46 17.30
N GLY A 10 10.41 3.10 18.43
CA GLY A 10 8.99 2.70 18.46
C GLY A 10 8.02 3.81 18.05
N ALA A 11 8.42 5.09 18.19
CA ALA A 11 7.67 6.23 17.70
C ALA A 11 8.08 6.58 16.26
N THR A 12 9.38 6.64 15.98
CA THR A 12 9.88 7.11 14.68
C THR A 12 9.68 6.12 13.53
N MET A 13 9.52 4.82 13.80
CA MET A 13 9.27 3.80 12.77
C MET A 13 7.97 4.00 11.98
N TRP A 14 7.04 4.82 12.50
CA TRP A 14 5.78 5.16 11.84
C TRP A 14 5.87 6.43 10.98
N ASN A 15 7.02 7.10 10.99
CA ASN A 15 7.27 8.24 10.11
C ASN A 15 7.53 7.78 8.68
N SER A 16 7.03 8.54 7.71
CA SER A 16 7.37 8.31 6.31
C SER A 16 8.89 8.34 6.13
N ASN A 17 9.45 7.26 5.59
CA ASN A 17 10.86 7.12 5.24
C ASN A 17 11.15 7.54 3.79
N VAL A 18 10.15 8.08 3.10
CA VAL A 18 10.26 8.65 1.75
C VAL A 18 9.64 10.06 1.71
N PRO A 19 10.00 10.92 0.72
CA PRO A 19 9.35 12.21 0.53
C PRO A 19 7.83 12.08 0.39
N VAL A 20 7.09 12.96 1.07
CA VAL A 20 5.61 12.98 1.03
C VAL A 20 5.16 13.79 -0.19
N SER A 21 4.19 13.25 -0.94
CA SER A 21 3.62 13.87 -2.14
C SER A 21 2.14 13.50 -2.28
N GLU A 22 1.34 14.35 -2.94
CA GLU A 22 -0.01 13.98 -3.39
C GLU A 22 0.02 12.96 -4.53
N ASP A 23 1.09 12.98 -5.33
CA ASP A 23 1.41 11.91 -6.26
C ASP A 23 1.96 10.71 -5.49
N CYS A 24 1.05 9.91 -4.94
CA CYS A 24 1.39 8.78 -4.07
C CYS A 24 0.74 7.45 -4.47
N LEU A 25 -0.11 7.42 -5.50
CA LEU A 25 -0.88 6.25 -5.93
C LEU A 25 -0.03 5.20 -6.66
N TYR A 26 0.89 4.60 -5.91
CA TYR A 26 1.84 3.59 -6.36
C TYR A 26 1.60 2.24 -5.67
N LEU A 27 2.10 1.19 -6.33
CA LEU A 27 2.07 -0.19 -5.85
C LEU A 27 3.50 -0.72 -5.75
N ASN A 28 3.80 -1.41 -4.65
CA ASN A 28 5.01 -2.21 -4.54
C ASN A 28 4.66 -3.67 -4.81
N LEU A 29 5.24 -4.25 -5.86
CA LEU A 29 5.10 -5.66 -6.19
C LEU A 29 6.40 -6.38 -5.87
N VAL A 30 6.29 -7.47 -5.11
CA VAL A 30 7.42 -8.36 -4.83
C VAL A 30 7.04 -9.78 -5.18
N VAL A 31 7.89 -10.36 -6.01
CA VAL A 31 7.67 -11.66 -6.61
C VAL A 31 8.75 -12.61 -6.11
N PRO A 32 8.40 -13.81 -5.61
CA PRO A 32 9.37 -14.77 -5.12
C PRO A 32 10.22 -15.30 -6.29
N GLY A 33 11.51 -15.56 -6.04
CA GLY A 33 12.58 -15.77 -7.03
C GLY A 33 12.23 -16.56 -8.29
N GLN A 34 12.68 -17.81 -8.41
CA GLN A 34 12.38 -18.61 -9.62
C GLN A 34 10.90 -19.04 -9.60
N ILE A 35 10.07 -18.26 -10.27
CA ILE A 35 8.69 -18.67 -10.55
C ILE A 35 8.73 -19.73 -11.64
N ASN A 36 8.29 -20.94 -11.31
CA ASN A 36 7.81 -21.84 -12.34
C ASN A 36 6.57 -21.18 -12.96
N ARG A 37 6.64 -20.74 -14.23
CA ARG A 37 5.50 -20.08 -14.91
C ARG A 37 4.23 -20.95 -14.92
N ASN A 38 4.37 -22.26 -14.76
CA ASN A 38 3.23 -23.18 -14.65
C ASN A 38 2.62 -23.26 -13.24
N ALA A 39 3.30 -22.71 -12.22
CA ALA A 39 2.82 -22.67 -10.85
C ALA A 39 1.96 -21.43 -10.62
N ARG A 40 0.70 -21.65 -10.22
CA ARG A 40 -0.17 -20.56 -9.76
C ARG A 40 0.22 -20.18 -8.33
N LEU A 41 0.84 -19.03 -8.17
CA LEU A 41 1.16 -18.49 -6.85
C LEU A 41 -0.03 -17.72 -6.28
N PRO A 42 -0.31 -17.84 -4.98
CA PRO A 42 -1.26 -16.97 -4.31
C PRO A 42 -0.76 -15.52 -4.31
N VAL A 43 -1.70 -14.59 -4.25
CA VAL A 43 -1.45 -13.15 -4.20
C VAL A 43 -1.88 -12.64 -2.85
N MET A 44 -0.96 -12.05 -2.11
CA MET A 44 -1.25 -11.35 -0.86
C MET A 44 -1.23 -9.86 -1.11
N VAL A 45 -2.38 -9.22 -0.88
CA VAL A 45 -2.53 -7.78 -1.01
C VAL A 45 -2.51 -7.13 0.38
N TRP A 46 -1.58 -6.21 0.59
CA TRP A 46 -1.42 -5.47 1.84
C TRP A 46 -1.93 -4.04 1.69
N ILE A 47 -2.85 -3.68 2.58
CA ILE A 47 -3.38 -2.32 2.74
C ILE A 47 -2.98 -1.89 4.15
N TYR A 48 -2.11 -0.88 4.27
CA TYR A 48 -1.65 -0.43 5.58
C TYR A 48 -2.77 0.24 6.38
N GLY A 49 -2.68 0.11 7.70
CA GLY A 49 -3.50 0.86 8.66
C GLY A 49 -2.89 2.22 9.00
N GLY A 50 -3.58 2.96 9.86
CA GLY A 50 -3.21 4.32 10.26
C GLY A 50 -4.42 5.24 10.48
N GLY A 51 -5.57 4.65 10.82
CA GLY A 51 -6.82 5.37 11.07
C GLY A 51 -7.31 6.19 9.87
N PHE A 52 -6.92 5.84 8.64
CA PHE A 52 -7.14 6.63 7.42
C PHE A 52 -6.54 8.04 7.47
N TRP A 53 -5.72 8.36 8.47
CA TRP A 53 -5.10 9.66 8.65
C TRP A 53 -3.64 9.68 8.17
N SER A 54 -2.93 8.56 8.33
CA SER A 54 -1.52 8.42 8.01
C SER A 54 -1.18 7.01 7.54
N GLY A 55 0.09 6.80 7.16
CA GLY A 55 0.65 5.53 6.73
C GLY A 55 1.22 5.58 5.32
N CYS A 56 2.12 4.66 5.00
CA CYS A 56 2.64 4.43 3.66
C CYS A 56 3.18 2.99 3.54
N ILE A 57 3.26 2.47 2.31
CA ILE A 57 3.79 1.11 2.06
C ILE A 57 5.30 0.98 2.22
N SER A 58 6.02 2.10 2.28
CA SER A 58 7.49 2.09 2.32
C SER A 58 8.06 1.85 3.71
N LEU A 59 7.24 1.90 4.77
CA LEU A 59 7.71 1.72 6.15
C LEU A 59 8.45 0.39 6.32
N ASP A 60 9.59 0.42 7.02
CA ASP A 60 10.47 -0.74 7.20
C ASP A 60 9.77 -1.90 7.93
N VAL A 61 8.76 -1.60 8.76
CA VAL A 61 7.93 -2.62 9.44
C VAL A 61 7.11 -3.47 8.47
N TYR A 62 6.98 -3.05 7.21
CA TYR A 62 6.28 -3.76 6.14
C TYR A 62 7.27 -4.45 5.16
N ASP A 63 8.49 -4.77 5.59
CA ASP A 63 9.50 -5.42 4.73
C ASP A 63 8.97 -6.70 4.07
N PRO A 64 8.81 -6.73 2.73
CA PRO A 64 8.26 -7.86 2.01
C PRO A 64 9.19 -9.09 2.04
N LYS A 65 10.47 -8.96 2.39
CA LYS A 65 11.43 -10.08 2.45
C LYS A 65 11.02 -11.18 3.42
N ILE A 66 10.22 -10.86 4.43
CA ILE A 66 9.69 -11.83 5.39
C ILE A 66 8.65 -12.73 4.69
N ILE A 67 7.81 -12.14 3.84
CA ILE A 67 6.67 -12.80 3.18
C ILE A 67 7.09 -13.55 1.92
N THR A 68 8.09 -13.06 1.19
CA THR A 68 8.57 -13.72 -0.06
C THR A 68 9.13 -15.12 0.16
N ARG A 69 9.48 -15.49 1.40
CA ARG A 69 9.86 -16.86 1.77
C ARG A 69 8.70 -17.87 1.67
N LEU A 70 7.46 -17.40 1.54
CA LEU A 70 6.24 -18.22 1.55
C LEU A 70 5.73 -18.57 0.14
N ASN A 71 6.50 -18.33 -0.92
CA ASN A 71 6.06 -18.52 -2.33
C ASN A 71 4.75 -17.78 -2.65
N VAL A 72 4.66 -16.52 -2.23
CA VAL A 72 3.49 -15.66 -2.44
C VAL A 72 3.92 -14.42 -3.22
N ILE A 73 3.10 -13.98 -4.18
CA ILE A 73 3.25 -12.65 -4.79
C ILE A 73 2.71 -11.63 -3.79
N PHE A 74 3.57 -10.78 -3.27
CA PHE A 74 3.18 -9.74 -2.33
C PHE A 74 2.95 -8.43 -3.08
N VAL A 75 1.81 -7.79 -2.84
CA VAL A 75 1.47 -6.48 -3.40
C VAL A 75 1.04 -5.56 -2.28
N ALA A 76 1.74 -4.44 -2.10
CA ALA A 76 1.33 -3.38 -1.18
C ALA A 76 0.90 -2.14 -1.95
N MET A 77 -0.15 -1.46 -1.49
CA MET A 77 -0.70 -0.26 -2.16
C MET A 77 -0.72 0.98 -1.27
N ASN A 78 -0.35 2.12 -1.86
CA ASN A 78 -0.68 3.42 -1.32
C ASN A 78 -2.10 3.82 -1.73
N TYR A 79 -2.75 4.54 -0.83
CA TYR A 79 -4.03 5.18 -1.06
C TYR A 79 -4.01 6.55 -0.38
N ARG A 80 -4.82 7.50 -0.87
CA ARG A 80 -4.89 8.82 -0.24
C ARG A 80 -5.44 8.70 1.18
N VAL A 81 -4.83 9.44 2.11
CA VAL A 81 -5.21 9.50 3.52
C VAL A 81 -5.63 10.91 3.91
N SER A 82 -6.18 11.07 5.11
CA SER A 82 -6.62 12.34 5.69
C SER A 82 -7.62 13.06 4.76
N VAL A 83 -7.59 14.39 4.74
CA VAL A 83 -8.46 15.24 3.92
C VAL A 83 -8.37 14.91 2.43
N PHE A 84 -7.20 14.53 1.92
CA PHE A 84 -7.01 14.19 0.50
C PHE A 84 -7.71 12.90 0.09
N GLY A 85 -7.88 11.96 1.02
CA GLY A 85 -8.58 10.69 0.78
C GLY A 85 -10.05 10.70 1.20
N PHE A 86 -10.41 11.50 2.19
CA PHE A 86 -11.68 11.30 2.92
C PHE A 86 -12.47 12.59 3.17
N LEU A 87 -12.11 13.72 2.54
CA LEU A 87 -12.94 14.92 2.57
C LEU A 87 -14.33 14.64 1.98
N TYR A 88 -15.36 14.98 2.74
CA TYR A 88 -16.76 14.93 2.31
C TYR A 88 -17.40 16.30 2.54
N MET A 89 -18.00 16.88 1.50
CA MET A 89 -18.70 18.17 1.59
C MET A 89 -20.19 18.09 1.20
N GLY A 90 -20.71 16.88 0.96
CA GLY A 90 -22.08 16.71 0.44
C GLY A 90 -22.28 17.33 -0.95
N ARG A 91 -21.21 17.42 -1.73
CA ARG A 91 -21.19 17.94 -3.12
C ARG A 91 -20.61 16.90 -4.06
N GLU A 92 -20.95 16.99 -5.34
CA GLU A 92 -20.47 16.07 -6.37
C GLU A 92 -18.94 16.10 -6.50
N GLU A 93 -18.31 17.26 -6.33
CA GLU A 93 -16.86 17.43 -6.43
C GLU A 93 -16.09 16.88 -5.21
N ALA A 94 -16.79 16.66 -4.09
CA ALA A 94 -16.22 16.10 -2.87
C ALA A 94 -17.17 15.07 -2.24
N PRO A 95 -17.34 13.91 -2.91
CA PRO A 95 -18.29 12.87 -2.52
C PRO A 95 -17.78 11.99 -1.36
N GLY A 96 -16.54 12.20 -0.90
CA GLY A 96 -15.91 11.38 0.13
C GLY A 96 -15.31 10.08 -0.40
N ASN A 97 -14.63 9.34 0.48
CA ASN A 97 -14.12 7.99 0.24
C ASN A 97 -13.16 7.84 -0.95
N MET A 98 -12.52 8.91 -1.41
CA MET A 98 -11.54 8.87 -2.50
C MET A 98 -10.40 7.88 -2.21
N GLY A 99 -9.95 7.78 -0.96
CA GLY A 99 -8.98 6.77 -0.53
C GLY A 99 -9.47 5.32 -0.67
N LEU A 100 -10.77 5.06 -0.48
CA LEU A 100 -11.35 3.73 -0.72
C LEU A 100 -11.51 3.44 -2.22
N TRP A 101 -11.82 4.47 -3.02
CA TRP A 101 -11.83 4.34 -4.47
C TRP A 101 -10.43 4.05 -5.02
N ASP A 102 -9.39 4.63 -4.44
CA ASP A 102 -8.00 4.31 -4.77
C ASP A 102 -7.68 2.83 -4.49
N GLN A 103 -8.10 2.31 -3.32
CA GLN A 103 -7.93 0.89 -2.98
C GLN A 103 -8.69 -0.03 -3.96
N LEU A 104 -9.92 0.32 -4.32
CA LEU A 104 -10.70 -0.44 -5.30
C LEU A 104 -10.03 -0.43 -6.68
N LEU A 105 -9.50 0.71 -7.12
CA LEU A 105 -8.77 0.85 -8.37
C LEU A 105 -7.50 -0.02 -8.37
N ALA A 106 -6.72 0.03 -7.29
CA ALA A 106 -5.55 -0.79 -7.09
C ALA A 106 -5.88 -2.29 -7.15
N LEU A 107 -6.94 -2.74 -6.46
CA LEU A 107 -7.38 -4.14 -6.50
C LEU A 107 -7.78 -4.57 -7.92
N LYS A 108 -8.53 -3.74 -8.65
CA LYS A 108 -8.88 -4.01 -10.06
C LYS A 108 -7.63 -4.12 -10.93
N TRP A 109 -6.64 -3.25 -10.71
CA TRP A 109 -5.37 -3.28 -11.43
C TRP A 109 -4.58 -4.56 -11.13
N VAL A 110 -4.49 -4.96 -9.85
CA VAL A 110 -3.81 -6.20 -9.43
C VAL A 110 -4.45 -7.43 -10.05
N CYS A 111 -5.78 -7.55 -9.99
CA CYS A 111 -6.50 -8.65 -10.64
C CYS A 111 -6.23 -8.71 -12.15
N ARG A 112 -6.16 -7.56 -12.82
CA ARG A 112 -5.86 -7.50 -14.25
C ARG A 112 -4.41 -7.88 -14.55
N ILE A 113 -3.43 -7.36 -13.81
CA ILE A 113 -2.01 -7.55 -14.17
C ILE A 113 -1.49 -8.92 -13.80
N ILE A 114 -1.95 -9.51 -12.70
CA ILE A 114 -1.45 -10.83 -12.27
C ILE A 114 -1.83 -11.90 -13.28
N TYR A 115 -2.95 -11.76 -13.98
CA TYR A 115 -3.26 -12.59 -15.14
C TYR A 115 -2.14 -12.60 -16.19
N TYR A 116 -1.52 -11.44 -16.46
CA TYR A 116 -0.40 -11.32 -17.42
C TYR A 116 0.96 -11.76 -16.87
N LEU A 117 1.16 -11.76 -15.55
CA LEU A 117 2.44 -12.18 -14.95
C LEU A 117 2.58 -13.70 -14.79
N ILE A 118 1.44 -14.42 -14.84
CA ILE A 118 1.38 -15.89 -14.70
C ILE A 118 1.04 -16.61 -16.01
N THR A 119 0.92 -15.88 -17.13
CA THR A 119 0.78 -16.43 -18.49
C THR A 119 2.08 -16.24 -19.28
#